data_AF-X0UG65-F1
#
_entry.id   AF-X0UG65-F1
#
_cell.length_a   1.000
_cell.length_b   1.000
_cell.length_c   1.000
_cell.angle_alpha   90.00
_cell.angle_beta   90.00
_cell.angle_gamma   90.00
#
_symmetry.space_group_name_H-M   'P 1'
#
loop_
_entity.id
_entity.type
_entity.pdbx_description
1 polymer ?
#
loop_
_entity_poly.entity_id
_entity_poly.type
_entity_poly.pdbx_seq_one_letter_code
_entity_poly.pdbx_strand_id
1 'polypeptide(L)'
;MAEAESPFAEVLGDQMIMKINKQHKRAKFSMDDTLQTELQEYIIFAKPNRKPFEPKSAEDLKRLIREMHELQSYRDRITGIFIQTQILIDELTTLISTGEAYLFSEYGDVIKKKCTNDKTREAAIRYIFGPVVRKLEDWKSLKKTAEMAKINLNDTYFVLHEIGANARAILNDRKVRNSFDA
;
A
#
# COMPACT_ATOMS: atom_id res chain seq x y z
N MET A 1 0.18 -0.93 34.18
CA MET A 1 1.28 -1.82 34.59
C MET A 1 2.57 -1.11 34.25
N ALA A 2 3.44 -0.86 35.24
CA ALA A 2 4.71 -0.19 35.01
C ALA A 2 5.54 -1.02 34.03
N GLU A 3 5.92 -0.44 32.90
CA GLU A 3 6.88 -1.04 31.98
C GLU A 3 8.18 -1.24 32.77
N ALA A 4 8.59 -2.50 32.95
CA ALA A 4 9.84 -2.82 33.60
C ALA A 4 10.96 -2.04 32.89
N GLU A 5 11.59 -1.12 33.62
CA GLU A 5 12.73 -0.35 33.15
C GLU A 5 13.81 -1.33 32.69
N SER A 6 13.92 -1.46 31.37
CA SER A 6 14.87 -2.36 30.73
C SER A 6 16.28 -1.92 31.14
N PRO A 7 17.20 -2.84 31.51
CA PRO A 7 18.59 -2.53 31.84
C PRO A 7 19.38 -1.90 30.68
N PHE A 8 18.73 -1.71 29.53
CA PHE A 8 19.21 -0.99 28.37
C PHE A 8 18.81 0.49 28.35
N ALA A 9 17.79 0.93 29.10
CA ALA A 9 17.31 2.32 29.05
C ALA A 9 18.38 3.33 29.53
N GLU A 10 19.16 2.97 30.56
CA GLU A 10 20.28 3.80 31.06
C GLU A 10 21.53 3.73 30.16
N VAL A 11 21.79 2.59 29.51
CA VAL A 11 23.01 2.37 28.68
C VAL A 11 22.81 2.81 27.22
N LEU A 12 21.57 2.74 26.72
CA LEU A 12 21.17 3.09 25.36
C LEU A 12 20.44 4.45 25.29
N GLY A 13 20.56 5.28 26.32
CA GLY A 13 20.23 6.72 26.27
C GLY A 13 21.09 7.53 25.28
N ASP A 14 21.74 6.84 24.36
CA ASP A 14 22.49 7.34 23.23
C ASP A 14 21.60 8.19 22.32
N GLN A 15 22.08 9.40 22.03
CA GLN A 15 21.42 10.34 21.15
C GLN A 15 21.11 9.75 19.77
N MET A 16 21.91 8.80 19.28
CA MET A 16 21.70 8.14 17.98
C MET A 16 20.47 7.23 18.01
N ILE A 17 20.31 6.39 19.05
CA ILE A 17 19.14 5.52 19.25
C ILE A 17 17.89 6.35 19.49
N MET A 18 18.02 7.43 20.28
CA MET A 18 16.94 8.40 20.47
C MET A 18 16.56 9.10 19.16
N LYS A 19 17.53 9.37 18.27
CA LYS A 19 17.30 10.00 16.96
C LYS A 19 16.60 9.04 15.99
N ILE A 20 16.96 7.76 15.97
CA ILE A 20 16.27 6.69 15.21
C ILE A 20 14.80 6.60 15.66
N ASN A 21 14.56 6.50 16.97
CA ASN A 21 13.21 6.47 17.52
C ASN A 21 12.43 7.77 17.30
N LYS A 22 13.10 8.94 17.36
CA LYS A 22 12.47 10.22 17.02
C LYS A 22 12.13 10.33 15.54
N GLN A 23 13.01 9.90 14.64
CA GLN A 23 12.78 9.91 13.20
C GLN A 23 11.55 9.09 12.83
N HIS A 24 11.39 7.93 13.46
CA HIS A 24 10.19 7.12 13.35
C HIS A 24 8.91 7.80 13.87
N LYS A 25 9.00 8.51 15.00
CA LYS A 25 7.88 9.29 15.57
C LYS A 25 7.55 10.56 14.78
N ARG A 26 8.32 10.90 13.72
CA ARG A 26 7.99 12.05 12.85
C ARG A 26 6.76 11.73 12.01
N ALA A 27 5.98 12.77 11.72
CA ALA A 27 4.87 12.75 10.76
C ALA A 27 5.25 12.23 9.35
N LYS A 28 6.55 12.08 9.06
CA LYS A 28 7.04 11.51 7.80
C LYS A 28 6.60 10.05 7.59
N PHE A 29 6.58 9.24 8.65
CA PHE A 29 6.24 7.81 8.57
C PHE A 29 4.84 7.49 9.08
N SER A 30 4.07 8.50 9.51
CA SER A 30 2.67 8.29 9.85
C SER A 30 1.90 7.99 8.58
N MET A 31 1.23 6.84 8.59
CA MET A 31 0.24 6.50 7.58
C MET A 31 -1.00 7.35 7.85
N ASP A 32 -1.55 7.93 6.79
CA ASP A 32 -2.87 8.57 6.84
C ASP A 32 -3.93 7.46 6.93
N ASP A 33 -4.73 7.49 8.01
CA ASP A 33 -5.75 6.48 8.28
C ASP A 33 -6.81 6.41 7.16
N THR A 34 -6.97 7.48 6.38
CA THR A 34 -7.90 7.52 5.24
C THR A 34 -7.44 6.70 4.04
N LEU A 35 -6.13 6.48 3.87
CA LEU A 35 -5.60 5.72 2.73
C LEU A 35 -6.05 4.26 2.74
N GLN A 36 -6.15 3.67 3.93
CA GLN A 36 -6.59 2.28 4.04
C GLN A 36 -8.07 2.15 3.66
N THR A 37 -8.90 3.12 4.05
CA THR A 37 -10.31 3.18 3.65
C THR A 37 -10.46 3.44 2.15
N GLU A 38 -9.71 4.40 1.59
CA GLU A 38 -9.69 4.70 0.14
C GLU A 38 -9.38 3.43 -0.69
N LEU A 39 -8.34 2.67 -0.31
CA LEU A 39 -7.98 1.43 -1.01
C LEU A 39 -9.03 0.32 -0.85
N GLN A 40 -9.69 0.23 0.33
CA GLN A 40 -10.77 -0.73 0.55
C GLN A 40 -12.00 -0.42 -0.31
N GLU A 41 -12.33 0.86 -0.51
CA GLU A 41 -13.41 1.26 -1.40
C GLU A 41 -13.12 0.82 -2.84
N TYR A 42 -11.89 1.00 -3.33
CA TYR A 42 -11.49 0.53 -4.67
C TYR A 42 -11.60 -0.99 -4.85
N ILE A 43 -11.42 -1.77 -3.77
CA ILE A 43 -11.67 -3.22 -3.78
C ILE A 43 -13.17 -3.52 -3.91
N ILE A 44 -14.03 -2.75 -3.23
CA ILE A 44 -15.49 -2.97 -3.21
C ILE A 44 -16.14 -2.54 -4.53
N PHE A 45 -15.66 -1.44 -5.13
CA PHE A 45 -16.14 -0.92 -6.43
C PHE A 45 -16.12 -1.97 -7.55
N ALA A 46 -15.27 -3.00 -7.43
CA ALA A 46 -15.03 -4.02 -8.44
C ALA A 46 -15.94 -5.28 -8.35
N LYS A 47 -16.88 -5.38 -7.40
CA LYS A 47 -17.64 -6.64 -7.23
C LYS A 47 -18.59 -6.98 -8.40
N PRO A 48 -18.84 -8.30 -8.65
CA PRO A 48 -19.30 -8.93 -9.91
C PRO A 48 -20.75 -8.64 -10.34
N ASN A 49 -21.40 -7.65 -9.72
CA ASN A 49 -22.82 -7.35 -9.92
C ASN A 49 -23.09 -6.39 -11.07
N ARG A 50 -22.06 -5.93 -11.79
CA ARG A 50 -22.27 -5.41 -13.13
C ARG A 50 -22.63 -6.60 -14.02
N LYS A 51 -23.92 -6.96 -14.04
CA LYS A 51 -24.52 -7.72 -15.14
C LYS A 51 -23.95 -7.18 -16.45
N PRO A 52 -23.67 -8.01 -17.47
CA PRO A 52 -23.17 -7.53 -18.75
C PRO A 52 -24.05 -6.38 -19.21
N PHE A 53 -23.53 -5.16 -19.04
CA PHE A 53 -24.22 -3.94 -19.40
C PHE A 53 -24.06 -3.88 -20.91
N GLU A 54 -25.07 -4.30 -21.65
CA GLU A 54 -25.08 -4.14 -23.10
C GLU A 54 -25.54 -2.71 -23.41
N PRO A 55 -24.65 -1.81 -23.87
CA PRO A 55 -25.03 -0.46 -24.24
C PRO A 55 -25.97 -0.52 -25.45
N LYS A 56 -27.18 0.03 -25.33
CA LYS A 56 -28.18 0.00 -26.41
C LYS A 56 -28.29 1.33 -27.15
N SER A 57 -27.73 2.39 -26.58
CA SER A 57 -27.79 3.75 -27.10
C SER A 57 -26.41 4.42 -27.13
N ALA A 58 -26.32 5.54 -27.86
CA ALA A 58 -25.13 6.39 -27.84
C ALA A 58 -24.88 7.03 -26.45
N GLU A 59 -25.93 7.25 -25.66
CA GLU A 59 -25.80 7.81 -24.30
C GLU A 59 -25.23 6.76 -23.32
N ASP A 60 -25.59 5.49 -23.50
CA ASP A 60 -25.00 4.36 -22.75
C ASP A 60 -23.50 4.24 -23.03
N LEU A 61 -23.07 4.42 -24.29
CA LEU A 61 -21.66 4.46 -24.65
C LEU A 61 -20.93 5.63 -24.00
N LYS A 62 -21.52 6.84 -23.96
CA LYS A 62 -20.93 7.99 -23.28
C LYS A 62 -20.79 7.75 -21.79
N ARG A 63 -21.80 7.14 -21.16
CA ARG A 63 -21.74 6.73 -19.75
C ARG A 63 -20.60 5.74 -19.50
N LEU A 64 -20.49 4.70 -20.33
CA LEU A 64 -19.40 3.73 -20.24
C LEU A 64 -18.02 4.39 -20.36
N ILE A 65 -17.85 5.32 -21.31
CA ILE A 65 -16.60 6.07 -21.49
C ILE A 65 -16.28 6.89 -20.23
N ARG A 66 -17.26 7.55 -19.61
CA ARG A 66 -17.06 8.29 -18.35
C ARG A 66 -16.59 7.35 -17.23
N GLU A 67 -17.24 6.21 -17.07
CA GLU A 67 -16.87 5.21 -16.05
C GLU A 67 -15.45 4.64 -16.29
N MET A 68 -15.03 4.46 -17.55
CA MET A 68 -13.66 4.05 -17.87
C MET A 68 -12.62 5.14 -17.53
N HIS A 69 -12.95 6.42 -17.72
CA HIS A 69 -12.06 7.53 -17.33
C HIS A 69 -11.93 7.63 -15.80
N GLU A 70 -13.02 7.47 -15.06
CA GLU A 70 -13.00 7.42 -13.60
C GLU A 70 -12.12 6.27 -13.09
N LEU A 71 -12.28 5.07 -13.65
CA LEU A 71 -11.44 3.92 -13.30
C LEU A 71 -9.96 4.15 -13.63
N GLN A 72 -9.66 4.80 -14.76
CA GLN A 72 -8.29 5.15 -15.08
C GLN A 72 -7.71 6.11 -14.03
N SER A 73 -8.48 7.12 -13.61
CA SER A 73 -8.07 8.03 -12.53
C SER A 73 -7.78 7.30 -11.22
N TYR A 74 -8.59 6.31 -10.84
CA TYR A 74 -8.33 5.49 -9.65
C TYR A 74 -7.07 4.63 -9.79
N ARG A 75 -6.79 4.07 -10.98
CA ARG A 75 -5.56 3.31 -11.25
C ARG A 75 -4.31 4.19 -11.14
N ASP A 76 -4.38 5.41 -11.64
CA ASP A 76 -3.28 6.38 -11.55
C ASP A 76 -3.04 6.79 -10.09
N ARG A 77 -4.13 7.03 -9.33
CA ARG A 77 -4.08 7.30 -7.89
C ARG A 77 -3.42 6.16 -7.10
N ILE A 78 -3.83 4.91 -7.35
CA ILE A 78 -3.20 3.73 -6.73
C ILE A 78 -1.71 3.65 -7.07
N THR A 79 -1.33 3.95 -8.31
CA THR A 79 0.09 3.94 -8.72
C THR A 79 0.91 4.94 -7.90
N GLY A 80 0.37 6.14 -7.66
CA GLY A 80 0.98 7.13 -6.77
C GLY A 80 1.16 6.60 -5.34
N ILE A 81 0.12 5.98 -4.77
CA ILE A 81 0.15 5.36 -3.43
C ILE A 81 1.22 4.26 -3.36
N PHE A 82 1.36 3.45 -4.41
CA PHE A 82 2.39 2.40 -4.50
C PHE A 82 3.80 2.95 -4.43
N ILE A 83 4.10 3.97 -5.23
CA ILE A 83 5.43 4.57 -5.28
C ILE A 83 5.79 5.14 -3.90
N GLN A 84 4.87 5.89 -3.29
CA GLN A 84 5.07 6.45 -1.95
C GLN A 84 5.27 5.36 -0.90
N THR A 85 4.43 4.32 -0.92
CA THR A 85 4.53 3.20 0.02
C THR A 85 5.87 2.47 -0.11
N GLN A 86 6.33 2.24 -1.34
CA GLN A 86 7.61 1.57 -1.58
C GLN A 86 8.79 2.40 -1.05
N ILE A 87 8.80 3.71 -1.32
CA ILE A 87 9.83 4.63 -0.80
C ILE A 87 9.89 4.56 0.74
N LEU A 88 8.74 4.60 1.42
CA LEU A 88 8.69 4.56 2.88
C LEU A 88 9.14 3.20 3.45
N ILE A 89 8.79 2.10 2.79
CA ILE A 89 9.29 0.76 3.13
C ILE A 89 10.82 0.70 3.00
N ASP A 90 11.39 1.22 1.91
CA ASP A 90 12.82 1.20 1.66
C ASP A 90 13.59 2.05 2.68
N GLU A 91 13.05 3.23 3.02
CA GLU A 91 13.62 4.10 4.06
C GLU A 91 13.58 3.45 5.45
N LEU A 92 12.44 2.86 5.84
CA LEU A 92 12.30 2.17 7.13
C LEU A 92 13.23 0.96 7.21
N THR A 93 13.37 0.20 6.12
CA THR A 93 14.28 -0.94 6.03
C THR A 93 15.73 -0.49 6.19
N THR A 94 16.13 0.57 5.49
CA THR A 94 17.48 1.15 5.61
C THR A 94 17.77 1.62 7.03
N LEU A 95 16.79 2.24 7.68
CA LEU A 95 16.91 2.72 9.06
C LEU A 95 17.07 1.56 10.07
N ILE A 96 16.37 0.45 9.87
CA ILE A 96 16.57 -0.77 10.67
C ILE A 96 17.98 -1.31 10.44
N SER A 97 18.38 -1.58 9.18
CA SER A 97 19.69 -2.19 8.89
C SER A 97 20.86 -1.32 9.39
N THR A 98 20.76 0.00 9.22
CA THR A 98 21.80 0.93 9.69
C THR A 98 21.84 0.98 11.22
N GLY A 99 20.68 1.00 11.87
CA GLY A 99 20.61 0.98 13.33
C GLY A 99 21.11 -0.33 13.93
N GLU A 100 20.78 -1.47 13.31
CA GLU A 100 21.27 -2.78 13.75
C GLU A 100 22.78 -2.86 13.64
N ALA A 101 23.35 -2.44 12.49
CA ALA A 101 24.80 -2.39 12.30
C ALA A 101 25.50 -1.53 13.37
N TYR A 102 24.93 -0.36 13.69
CA TYR A 102 25.42 0.51 14.76
C TYR A 102 25.37 -0.15 16.13
N LEU A 103 24.25 -0.78 16.49
CA LEU A 103 24.12 -1.49 17.77
C LEU A 103 25.13 -2.62 17.90
N PHE A 104 25.38 -3.37 16.82
CA PHE A 104 26.37 -4.43 16.82
C PHE A 104 27.81 -3.90 16.91
N SER A 105 28.14 -2.74 16.32
CA SER A 105 29.49 -2.15 16.44
C SER A 105 29.72 -1.53 17.81
N GLU A 106 28.84 -0.63 18.26
CA GLU A 106 29.06 0.16 19.47
C GLU A 106 28.72 -0.60 20.75
N TYR A 107 27.68 -1.43 20.69
CA TYR A 107 27.16 -2.16 21.86
C TYR A 107 27.40 -3.66 21.76
N GLY A 108 28.15 -4.13 20.77
CA GLY A 108 28.40 -5.55 20.55
C GLY A 108 28.92 -6.28 21.78
N ASP A 109 29.82 -5.66 22.54
CA ASP A 109 30.36 -6.24 23.78
C ASP A 109 29.36 -6.24 24.93
N VAL A 110 28.55 -5.19 25.07
CA VAL A 110 27.47 -5.11 26.06
C VAL A 110 26.41 -6.16 25.74
N ILE A 111 26.03 -6.27 24.48
CA ILE A 111 25.08 -7.25 23.96
C ILE A 111 25.61 -8.67 24.16
N LYS A 112 26.90 -8.95 23.91
CA LYS A 112 27.51 -10.26 24.13
C LYS A 112 27.61 -10.62 25.62
N LYS A 113 27.94 -9.66 26.49
CA LYS A 113 28.14 -9.89 27.93
C LYS A 113 26.84 -9.94 28.73
N LYS A 114 25.85 -9.10 28.38
CA LYS A 114 24.56 -9.00 29.09
C LYS A 114 23.42 -9.79 28.45
N CYS A 115 23.49 -10.11 27.15
CA CYS A 115 22.57 -11.03 26.48
C CYS A 115 23.30 -12.33 26.11
N THR A 116 23.35 -13.23 27.08
CA THR A 116 24.08 -14.52 27.00
C THR A 116 23.43 -15.54 26.06
N ASN A 117 22.14 -15.38 25.73
CA ASN A 117 21.47 -16.21 24.72
C ASN A 117 20.95 -15.36 23.55
N ASP A 118 20.86 -15.98 22.38
CA ASP A 118 20.48 -15.29 21.14
C ASP A 118 19.04 -14.78 21.14
N LYS A 119 18.11 -15.46 21.84
CA LYS A 119 16.72 -14.99 21.97
C LYS A 119 16.60 -13.68 22.73
N THR A 120 17.37 -13.50 23.81
CA THR A 120 17.37 -12.26 24.60
C THR A 120 18.01 -11.12 23.82
N ARG A 121 19.04 -11.42 23.02
CA ARG A 121 19.67 -10.46 22.11
C ARG A 121 18.68 -9.98 21.05
N GLU A 122 17.98 -10.92 20.41
CA GLU A 122 16.96 -10.62 19.42
C GLU A 122 15.79 -9.82 20.03
N ALA A 123 15.35 -10.17 21.25
CA ALA A 123 14.32 -9.42 21.96
C ALA A 123 14.76 -7.97 22.30
N ALA A 124 16.02 -7.74 22.68
CA ALA A 124 16.55 -6.41 22.95
C ALA A 124 16.62 -5.55 21.68
N ILE A 125 17.09 -6.11 20.57
CA ILE A 125 17.12 -5.43 19.27
C ILE A 125 15.70 -5.09 18.80
N ARG A 126 14.77 -6.04 18.92
CA ARG A 126 13.34 -5.83 18.63
C ARG A 126 12.69 -4.82 19.57
N TYR A 127 13.15 -4.67 20.81
CA TYR A 127 12.65 -3.62 21.70
C TYR A 127 13.08 -2.23 21.21
N ILE A 128 14.34 -2.09 20.78
CA ILE A 128 14.91 -0.83 20.29
C ILE A 128 14.26 -0.41 18.95
N PHE A 129 14.15 -1.34 17.99
CA PHE A 129 13.53 -1.07 16.69
C PHE A 129 12.03 -1.36 16.65
N GLY A 130 11.43 -1.83 17.74
CA GLY A 130 10.04 -2.26 17.78
C GLY A 130 9.06 -1.26 17.18
N PRO A 131 9.17 0.04 17.49
CA PRO A 131 8.38 1.06 16.81
C PRO A 131 8.59 1.05 15.30
N VAL A 132 9.83 1.15 14.83
CA VAL A 132 10.20 1.15 13.40
C VAL A 132 9.66 -0.06 12.66
N VAL A 133 9.86 -1.25 13.23
CA VAL A 133 9.37 -2.52 12.69
C VAL A 133 7.85 -2.50 12.59
N ARG A 134 7.12 -2.02 13.61
CA ARG A 134 5.66 -1.90 13.55
C ARG A 134 5.19 -1.02 12.39
N LYS A 135 5.80 0.16 12.18
CA LYS A 135 5.43 0.98 11.01
C LYS A 135 5.80 0.34 9.69
N LEU A 136 6.95 -0.34 9.61
CA LEU A 136 7.31 -1.09 8.41
C LEU A 136 6.24 -2.13 8.07
N GLU A 137 5.74 -2.85 9.07
CA GLU A 137 4.64 -3.79 8.88
C GLU A 137 3.30 -3.11 8.52
N ASP A 138 2.98 -1.95 9.11
CA ASP A 138 1.81 -1.13 8.70
C ASP A 138 1.89 -0.79 7.20
N TRP A 139 3.02 -0.28 6.72
CA TRP A 139 3.23 0.08 5.32
C TRP A 139 3.24 -1.13 4.38
N LYS A 140 3.79 -2.27 4.79
CA LYS A 140 3.69 -3.53 4.03
C LYS A 140 2.25 -4.01 3.91
N SER A 141 1.46 -3.88 4.98
CA SER A 141 0.03 -4.21 4.98
C SER A 141 -0.75 -3.31 4.02
N LEU A 142 -0.47 -2.00 4.03
CA LEU A 142 -1.05 -1.05 3.07
C LEU A 142 -0.69 -1.43 1.62
N LYS A 143 0.58 -1.75 1.36
CA LYS A 143 1.04 -2.21 0.03
C LYS A 143 0.23 -3.41 -0.46
N LYS A 144 0.04 -4.43 0.39
CA LYS A 144 -0.76 -5.61 0.04
C LYS A 144 -2.21 -5.24 -0.28
N THR A 145 -2.79 -4.30 0.46
CA THR A 145 -4.14 -3.80 0.19
C THR A 145 -4.21 -3.07 -1.15
N ALA A 146 -3.20 -2.25 -1.46
CA ALA A 146 -3.09 -1.59 -2.76
C ALA A 146 -2.91 -2.59 -3.92
N GLU A 147 -2.20 -3.70 -3.72
CA GLU A 147 -2.05 -4.77 -4.73
C GLU A 147 -3.39 -5.41 -5.06
N MET A 148 -4.19 -5.74 -4.04
CA MET A 148 -5.54 -6.26 -4.25
C MET A 148 -6.45 -5.25 -4.96
N ALA A 149 -6.41 -3.98 -4.55
CA ALA A 149 -7.16 -2.92 -5.19
C ALA A 149 -6.76 -2.73 -6.67
N LYS A 150 -5.46 -2.75 -6.97
CA LYS A 150 -4.92 -2.65 -8.34
C LYS A 150 -5.40 -3.78 -9.24
N ILE A 151 -5.35 -5.02 -8.76
CA ILE A 151 -5.83 -6.20 -9.51
C ILE A 151 -7.32 -6.00 -9.85
N ASN A 152 -8.13 -5.67 -8.85
CA ASN A 152 -9.56 -5.44 -9.03
C ASN A 152 -9.89 -4.31 -10.02
N LEU A 153 -9.19 -3.17 -9.93
CA LEU A 153 -9.40 -2.07 -10.87
C LEU A 153 -8.98 -2.43 -12.30
N ASN A 154 -7.88 -3.18 -12.46
CA ASN A 154 -7.46 -3.66 -13.77
C ASN A 154 -8.52 -4.58 -14.38
N ASP A 155 -8.98 -5.58 -13.63
CA ASP A 155 -10.00 -6.52 -14.08
C ASP A 155 -11.29 -5.80 -14.50
N THR A 156 -11.72 -4.83 -13.69
CA THR A 156 -12.90 -4.00 -14.00
C THR A 156 -12.70 -3.19 -15.28
N TYR A 157 -11.53 -2.59 -15.46
CA TYR A 157 -11.20 -1.80 -16.65
C TYR A 157 -11.21 -2.68 -17.91
N PHE A 158 -10.63 -3.88 -17.86
CA PHE A 158 -10.65 -4.83 -18.99
C PHE A 158 -12.07 -5.21 -19.39
N VAL A 159 -12.93 -5.56 -18.43
CA VAL A 159 -14.33 -5.92 -18.69
C VAL A 159 -15.08 -4.77 -19.36
N LEU A 160 -14.92 -3.54 -18.87
CA LEU A 160 -15.61 -2.38 -19.47
C LEU A 160 -15.09 -2.04 -20.86
N HIS A 161 -13.79 -2.23 -21.10
CA HIS A 161 -13.20 -2.06 -22.40
C HIS A 161 -13.77 -3.07 -23.42
N GLU A 162 -13.90 -4.34 -23.05
CA GLU A 162 -14.53 -5.38 -23.90
C GLU A 162 -16.00 -5.06 -24.19
N ILE A 163 -16.77 -4.68 -23.17
CA ILE A 163 -18.17 -4.23 -23.33
C ILE A 163 -18.23 -3.07 -24.34
N GLY A 164 -17.36 -2.08 -24.21
CA GLY A 164 -17.33 -0.92 -25.08
C GLY A 164 -16.97 -1.25 -26.53
N ALA A 165 -16.01 -2.15 -26.74
CA ALA A 165 -15.64 -2.63 -28.07
C ALA A 165 -16.81 -3.37 -28.75
N ASN A 166 -17.42 -4.32 -28.04
CA ASN A 166 -18.56 -5.10 -28.54
C ASN A 166 -19.77 -4.20 -28.85
N ALA A 167 -20.07 -3.24 -27.98
CA ALA A 167 -21.18 -2.32 -28.16
C ALA A 167 -21.01 -1.41 -29.39
N ARG A 168 -19.79 -0.92 -29.63
CA ARG A 168 -19.48 -0.11 -30.82
C ARG A 168 -19.69 -0.91 -32.10
N ALA A 169 -19.25 -2.18 -32.13
CA ALA A 169 -19.48 -3.07 -33.27
C ALA A 169 -20.98 -3.25 -33.55
N ILE A 170 -21.77 -3.59 -32.52
CA ILE A 170 -23.23 -3.79 -32.65
C ILE A 170 -23.94 -2.52 -33.15
N LEU A 171 -23.57 -1.34 -32.62
CA LEU A 171 -24.20 -0.09 -33.02
C LEU A 171 -23.81 0.34 -34.44
N ASN A 172 -22.58 0.06 -34.86
CA ASN A 172 -22.15 0.30 -36.24
C ASN A 172 -22.90 -0.63 -37.22
N ASP A 173 -23.04 -1.91 -36.90
CA ASP A 173 -23.80 -2.86 -37.73
C ASP A 173 -25.28 -2.44 -37.87
N ARG A 174 -25.90 -1.94 -36.79
CA ARG A 174 -27.26 -1.41 -36.82
C ARG A 174 -27.40 -0.15 -37.68
N LYS A 175 -26.42 0.77 -37.61
CA LYS A 175 -26.39 1.96 -38.49
C LYS A 175 -26.29 1.56 -39.96
N VAL A 176 -25.43 0.59 -40.27
CA VAL A 176 -25.28 0.07 -41.64
C VAL A 176 -26.59 -0.55 -42.13
N ARG A 177 -27.25 -1.40 -41.36
CA ARG A 177 -28.56 -1.99 -41.75
C ARG A 177 -29.63 -0.93 -42.01
N ASN A 178 -29.78 0.04 -41.11
CA ASN A 178 -30.76 1.12 -41.28
C ASN A 178 -30.47 2.02 -42.50
N SER A 179 -29.25 2.02 -43.04
CA SER A 179 -28.90 2.75 -44.28
C SER A 179 -29.17 1.97 -45.56
N PHE A 180 -29.40 0.65 -45.48
CA PHE A 180 -29.81 -0.18 -46.62
C PHE A 180 -31.33 -0.32 -46.73
N ASP A 181 -32.06 -0.08 -45.65
CA ASP A 181 -33.54 -0.14 -45.58
C ASP A 181 -34.23 1.22 -45.85
N ALA A 182 -33.45 2.29 -46.09
CA ALA A 182 -33.92 3.67 -46.36
C ALA A 182 -33.67 4.07 -47.82
#